data_AF-B9TAN9-F1
#
_entry.id   AF-B9TAN9-F1
#
_cell.length_a   1.000
_cell.length_b   1.000
_cell.length_c   1.000
_cell.angle_alpha   90.00
_cell.angle_beta   90.00
_cell.angle_gamma   90.00
#
_symmetry.space_group_name_H-M   'P 1'
#
loop_
_entity.id
_entity.type
_entity.pdbx_description
1 polymer ?
#
loop_
_entity_poly.entity_id
_entity_poly.type
_entity_poly.pdbx_seq_one_letter_code
_entity_poly.pdbx_strand_id
1 'polypeptide(L)'
;MESIGVPFPKNQPMRIYSSLRNADYWATRGGFVKTDCSQAPFTASYRNFNANACIWYNGASSCGRNSSSSATKTNSWLSKELDSISQEKLQ
;
A
#
# COMPACT_ATOMS: atom_id res chain seq x y z
N MET A 1 18.65 -5.41 -0.72
CA MET A 1 17.90 -5.05 0.51
C MET A 1 18.02 -6.17 1.54
N GLU A 2 17.43 -7.35 1.34
CA GLU A 2 17.64 -8.48 2.28
C GLU A 2 19.08 -9.03 2.24
N SER A 3 19.71 -9.03 1.06
CA SER A 3 21.12 -9.39 0.87
C SER A 3 22.09 -8.49 1.65
N ILE A 4 21.64 -7.29 2.03
CA ILE A 4 22.40 -6.34 2.85
C ILE A 4 21.82 -6.22 4.28
N GLY A 5 20.95 -7.16 4.68
CA GLY A 5 20.43 -7.26 6.05
C GLY A 5 19.20 -6.41 6.38
N VAL A 6 18.60 -5.72 5.40
CA VAL A 6 17.40 -4.89 5.62
C VAL A 6 16.12 -5.75 5.52
N PRO A 7 15.27 -5.80 6.57
CA PRO A 7 14.02 -6.57 6.53
C PRO A 7 13.04 -6.05 5.47
N PHE A 8 12.29 -6.97 4.85
CA PHE A 8 11.29 -6.64 3.82
C PHE A 8 9.98 -7.42 4.02
N PRO A 9 8.79 -6.79 3.87
CA PRO A 9 7.50 -7.44 4.10
C PRO A 9 7.10 -8.36 2.95
N LYS A 10 7.71 -9.55 2.89
CA LYS A 10 7.53 -10.54 1.82
C LYS A 10 6.50 -11.64 2.13
N ASN A 11 6.54 -12.15 3.36
CA ASN A 11 5.81 -13.37 3.75
C ASN A 11 4.67 -13.10 4.74
N GLN A 12 4.31 -11.83 4.93
CA GLN A 12 3.24 -11.41 5.85
C GLN A 12 2.06 -10.91 5.01
N PRO A 13 0.95 -11.66 4.90
CA PRO A 13 -0.22 -11.20 4.15
C PRO A 13 -0.79 -9.95 4.81
N MET A 14 -1.13 -8.95 4.00
CA MET A 14 -1.60 -7.64 4.46
C MET A 14 -3.07 -7.40 4.09
N ARG A 15 -3.69 -6.44 4.77
CA ARG A 15 -5.04 -5.93 4.47
C ARG A 15 -4.98 -4.44 4.19
N ILE A 16 -5.87 -3.97 3.34
CA ILE A 16 -6.04 -2.54 3.06
C ILE A 16 -6.96 -1.96 4.13
N TYR A 17 -6.55 -0.85 4.73
CA TYR A 17 -7.34 -0.10 5.72
C TYR A 17 -7.46 1.35 5.27
N SER A 18 -8.60 1.97 5.58
CA SER A 18 -8.81 3.41 5.44
C SER A 18 -9.44 3.94 6.71
N SER A 19 -8.98 5.08 7.20
CA SER A 19 -9.57 5.73 8.37
C SER A 19 -9.26 7.22 8.38
N LEU A 20 -10.25 8.04 8.75
CA LEU A 20 -10.05 9.43 9.15
C LEU A 20 -9.91 9.47 10.68
N ARG A 21 -8.82 10.03 11.20
CA ARG A 21 -8.52 10.07 12.64
C ARG A 21 -7.88 11.39 13.03
N ASN A 22 -8.09 11.79 14.28
CA ASN A 22 -7.31 12.86 14.91
C ASN A 22 -5.90 12.32 15.27
N ALA A 23 -4.87 13.10 14.92
CA ALA A 23 -3.46 12.83 15.21
C ALA A 23 -2.72 14.10 15.66
N ASP A 24 -3.37 14.92 16.50
CA ASP A 24 -2.88 16.22 17.00
C ASP A 24 -1.48 16.20 17.60
N TYR A 25 -1.01 15.06 18.11
CA TYR A 25 0.32 14.95 18.70
C TYR A 25 1.46 15.05 17.69
N TRP A 26 1.20 14.87 16.38
CA TRP A 26 2.28 14.84 15.39
C TRP A 26 1.90 15.33 13.99
N ALA A 27 0.63 15.26 13.58
CA ALA A 27 0.25 15.43 12.17
C ALA A 27 0.54 16.83 11.60
N THR A 28 0.29 17.89 12.37
CA THR A 28 0.36 19.27 11.89
C THR A 28 1.43 20.06 12.64
N ARG A 29 2.48 20.47 11.90
CA ARG A 29 3.69 21.10 12.45
C ARG A 29 4.28 20.29 13.62
N GLY A 30 4.39 18.97 13.48
CA GLY A 30 4.90 18.11 14.55
C GLY A 30 4.05 18.13 15.83
N GLY A 31 2.78 18.52 15.73
CA GLY A 31 1.83 18.60 16.85
C GLY A 31 1.66 19.98 17.48
N PHE A 32 2.33 21.02 16.96
CA PHE A 32 2.18 22.39 17.44
C PHE A 32 0.83 23.02 17.08
N VAL A 33 0.17 22.54 16.03
CA VAL A 33 -1.17 23.02 15.62
C VAL A 33 -2.15 21.90 15.88
N LYS A 34 -3.15 22.15 16.73
CA LYS A 34 -4.20 21.17 17.08
C LYS A 34 -5.42 21.34 16.18
N THR A 35 -6.18 20.26 16.05
CA THR A 35 -7.47 20.26 15.37
C THR A 35 -8.44 21.22 16.03
N ASP A 36 -9.03 22.10 15.23
CA ASP A 36 -10.11 22.98 15.68
C ASP A 36 -11.46 22.25 15.54
N CYS A 37 -11.96 21.72 16.65
CA CYS A 37 -13.22 20.97 16.69
C CYS A 37 -14.46 21.82 16.36
N SER A 38 -14.36 23.15 16.32
CA SER A 38 -15.48 24.01 15.88
C SER A 38 -15.75 23.89 14.38
N GLN A 39 -14.78 23.41 13.59
CA GLN A 39 -14.89 23.20 12.14
C GLN A 39 -15.39 21.81 11.76
N ALA A 40 -15.80 21.00 12.74
CA ALA A 40 -16.42 19.70 12.49
C ALA A 40 -17.78 19.87 11.76
N PRO A 41 -18.18 18.89 10.92
CA PRO A 41 -17.58 17.57 10.71
C PRO A 41 -16.43 17.55 9.69
N PHE A 42 -15.37 16.81 10.01
CA PHE A 42 -14.30 16.48 9.05
C PHE A 42 -14.76 15.32 8.17
N THR A 43 -14.86 15.54 6.86
CA THR A 43 -15.40 14.55 5.92
C THR A 43 -14.36 14.13 4.90
N ALA A 44 -14.15 12.81 4.77
CA ALA A 44 -13.33 12.22 3.71
C ALA A 44 -14.20 11.30 2.86
N SER A 45 -14.17 11.51 1.53
CA SER A 45 -14.96 10.75 0.57
C SER A 45 -14.05 9.86 -0.27
N TYR A 46 -14.40 8.58 -0.37
CA TYR A 46 -13.65 7.57 -1.13
C TYR A 46 -14.53 7.00 -2.25
N ARG A 47 -13.95 6.72 -3.41
CA ARG A 47 -14.62 6.11 -4.56
C ARG A 47 -13.66 5.22 -5.32
N ASN A 48 -14.21 4.39 -6.22
CA ASN A 48 -13.43 3.53 -7.12
C ASN A 48 -12.50 2.55 -6.38
N PHE A 49 -13.02 1.85 -5.37
CA PHE A 49 -12.27 0.80 -4.68
C PHE A 49 -11.89 -0.31 -5.66
N ASN A 50 -10.61 -0.36 -6.03
CA ASN A 50 -10.07 -1.35 -6.96
C ASN A 50 -8.84 -1.99 -6.32
N ALA A 51 -8.83 -3.32 -6.22
CA ALA A 51 -7.71 -4.07 -5.68
C ALA A 51 -7.25 -5.10 -6.72
N ASN A 52 -6.06 -4.87 -7.28
CA ASN A 52 -5.32 -5.87 -8.06
C ASN A 52 -4.26 -6.49 -7.15
N ALA A 53 -4.58 -7.63 -6.54
CA ALA A 53 -3.76 -8.21 -5.48
C ALA A 53 -3.72 -9.75 -5.52
N CYS A 54 -2.68 -10.30 -4.89
CA CYS A 54 -2.60 -11.70 -4.50
C CYS A 54 -3.47 -11.93 -3.26
N ILE A 55 -4.57 -12.67 -3.39
CA ILE A 55 -5.45 -12.97 -2.26
C ILE A 55 -4.85 -14.14 -1.48
N TRP A 56 -4.73 -13.98 -0.16
CA TRP A 56 -4.33 -15.05 0.74
C TRP A 56 -5.57 -15.71 1.36
N TYR A 57 -5.73 -17.01 1.19
CA TYR A 57 -6.86 -17.77 1.72
C TYR A 57 -6.42 -19.18 2.14
N ASN A 58 -6.89 -19.66 3.29
CA ASN A 58 -6.55 -20.99 3.83
C ASN A 58 -5.05 -21.35 3.80
N GLY A 59 -4.18 -20.38 4.13
CA GLY A 59 -2.73 -20.61 4.17
C GLY A 59 -2.03 -20.61 2.81
N ALA A 60 -2.74 -20.33 1.71
CA ALA A 60 -2.18 -20.28 0.36
C ALA A 60 -2.42 -18.91 -0.30
N SER A 61 -1.48 -18.50 -1.14
CA SER A 61 -1.62 -17.34 -2.02
C SER A 61 -2.30 -17.73 -3.33
N SER A 62 -3.15 -16.86 -3.85
CA SER A 62 -3.66 -16.95 -5.23
C SER A 62 -2.58 -16.68 -6.28
N CYS A 63 -1.39 -16.23 -5.87
CA CYS A 63 -0.28 -15.98 -6.78
C CYS A 63 0.59 -17.22 -6.94
N GLY A 64 0.57 -17.78 -8.15
CA GLY A 64 1.40 -18.92 -8.54
C GLY A 64 2.88 -18.54 -8.63
N ARG A 65 3.75 -19.45 -8.17
CA ARG A 65 5.22 -19.30 -8.24
C ARG A 65 5.80 -19.67 -9.62
N ASN A 66 5.00 -20.34 -10.47
CA ASN A 66 5.29 -20.70 -11.86
C ASN A 66 3.94 -20.86 -12.60
N SER A 67 3.60 -19.98 -13.55
CA SER A 67 2.51 -20.26 -14.50
C SER A 67 3.10 -20.58 -15.87
N SER A 68 3.78 -21.71 -15.97
CA SER A 68 3.93 -22.39 -17.24
C SER A 68 2.56 -22.96 -17.59
N SER A 69 1.92 -22.38 -18.60
CA SER A 69 0.66 -22.78 -19.24
C SER A 69 -0.66 -22.50 -18.49
N SER A 70 -1.39 -21.54 -19.07
CA SER A 70 -2.85 -21.43 -19.14
C SER A 70 -3.64 -20.90 -17.92
N ALA A 71 -4.36 -19.82 -18.20
CA ALA A 71 -5.44 -19.17 -17.46
C ALA A 71 -5.06 -18.14 -16.37
N THR A 72 -5.11 -16.87 -16.82
CA THR A 72 -5.49 -15.64 -16.08
C THR A 72 -4.54 -15.03 -15.04
N LYS A 73 -3.91 -13.93 -15.48
CA LYS A 73 -3.24 -12.84 -14.74
C LYS A 73 -1.84 -13.16 -14.21
N THR A 74 -0.86 -12.94 -15.07
CA THR A 74 0.50 -12.64 -14.64
C THR A 74 0.46 -11.40 -13.73
N ASN A 75 0.86 -11.55 -12.46
CA ASN A 75 1.02 -10.41 -11.55
C ASN A 75 2.30 -9.64 -11.90
N SER A 76 2.39 -9.16 -13.15
CA SER A 76 3.55 -8.49 -13.72
C SER A 76 4.00 -7.27 -12.90
N TRP A 77 3.08 -6.69 -12.12
CA TRP A 77 3.37 -5.60 -11.19
C TRP A 77 4.30 -5.99 -10.04
N LEU A 78 4.39 -7.28 -9.65
CA LEU A 78 5.26 -7.75 -8.57
C LEU A 78 6.75 -7.66 -8.91
N SER A 79 7.09 -7.69 -10.20
CA SER A 79 8.46 -7.60 -10.71
C SER A 79 8.71 -6.32 -11.49
N LYS A 80 7.92 -5.26 -11.24
CA LYS A 80 8.12 -3.96 -11.87
C LYS A 80 9.25 -3.20 -11.22
N GLU A 81 10.03 -2.54 -12.06
CA GLU A 81 11.05 -1.58 -11.66
C GLU A 81 10.68 -0.19 -12.21
N LEU A 82 11.20 0.85 -11.57
CA LEU A 82 11.01 2.24 -11.96
C LEU A 82 11.90 2.53 -13.19
N ASP A 83 11.31 3.01 -14.28
CA ASP A 83 12.07 3.42 -15.48
C ASP A 83 12.80 4.77 -15.26
N SER A 84 13.68 5.16 -16.19
CA SER A 84 14.47 6.39 -16.04
C SER A 84 13.61 7.65 -15.88
N ILE A 85 12.48 7.72 -16.58
CA ILE A 85 11.57 8.87 -16.55
C ILE A 85 10.86 8.96 -15.18
N SER A 86 10.43 7.82 -14.64
CA SER A 86 9.76 7.76 -13.34
C SER A 86 10.74 7.93 -12.17
N GLN A 87 12.02 7.58 -12.36
CA GLN A 87 13.09 7.94 -11.44
C GLN A 87 13.36 9.44 -11.42
N GLU A 88 13.43 10.10 -12.58
CA GLU A 88 13.62 11.55 -12.67
C GLU A 88 12.49 12.32 -11.97
N LYS A 89 11.25 11.85 -12.06
CA LYS A 89 10.11 12.46 -11.35
C LYS A 89 10.17 12.35 -9.82
N LEU A 90 10.94 11.41 -9.29
CA LEU A 90 11.09 11.21 -7.84
C LEU A 90 12.19 12.11 -7.26
N GLN A 91 13.13 12.57 -8.09
CA GLN A 91 14.27 13.43 -7.73
C GLN A 91 13.83 14.89 -7.59
#